data_AF-A0A0L7QKE2-F1
#
_entry.id   AF-A0A0L7QKE2-F1
#
_cell.length_a   1.000
_cell.length_b   1.000
_cell.length_c   1.000
_cell.angle_alpha   90.00
_cell.angle_beta   90.00
_cell.angle_gamma   90.00
#
_symmetry.space_group_name_H-M   'P 1'
#
loop_
_entity.id
_entity.type
_entity.pdbx_description
1 polymer ?
#
loop_
_entity_poly.entity_id
_entity_poly.type
_entity_poly.pdbx_seq_one_letter_code
_entity_poly.pdbx_strand_id
1 'polypeptide(L)' 'MAPCDFFLFPRLKLPLRGKHFETIEAIKENSQKELKAIPKSAYKKCFEDWKTRWHMCIACDGDYFEGNKINIDE' A
#
# COMPACT_ATOMS: atom_id res chain seq x y z
N MET A 1 -2.35 -7.59 9.33
CA MET A 1 -2.24 -6.47 8.37
C MET A 1 -1.64 -6.95 7.06
N ALA A 2 -2.17 -6.50 5.93
CA ALA A 2 -1.77 -6.96 4.59
C ALA A 2 -1.05 -5.84 3.78
N PRO A 3 0.18 -6.08 3.28
CA PRO A 3 0.91 -5.15 2.42
C PRO A 3 0.14 -4.70 1.17
N CYS A 4 -0.67 -5.57 0.59
CA CYS A 4 -1.46 -5.21 -0.59
C CYS A 4 -2.45 -4.06 -0.29
N ASP A 5 -3.10 -4.08 0.87
CA ASP A 5 -4.13 -3.11 1.22
C ASP A 5 -3.57 -1.72 1.55
N PHE A 6 -2.48 -1.66 2.32
CA PHE A 6 -1.92 -0.37 2.74
C PHE A 6 -0.88 0.22 1.79
N PHE A 7 -0.33 -0.58 0.85
CA PHE A 7 0.73 -0.13 -0.06
C PHE A 7 0.40 -0.33 -1.54
N LEU A 8 0.08 -1.56 -1.97
CA LEU A 8 -0.02 -1.87 -3.41
C LEU A 8 -1.29 -1.28 -4.04
N PHE A 9 -2.45 -1.55 -3.44
CA PHE A 9 -3.73 -1.10 -4.00
C PHE A 9 -3.90 0.41 -4.00
N PRO A 10 -3.46 1.19 -2.99
CA PRO A 10 -3.47 2.65 -3.11
C PRO A 10 -2.66 3.14 -4.31
N ARG A 11 -1.47 2.59 -4.54
CA ARG A 11 -0.61 2.96 -5.67
C ARG A 11 -1.19 2.57 -7.03
N LEU A 12 -1.96 1.47 -7.09
CA LEU A 12 -2.65 1.06 -8.32
C LEU A 12 -3.95 1.83 -8.55
N LYS A 13 -4.75 2.04 -7.50
CA LYS A 13 -6.09 2.63 -7.61
C LYS A 13 -6.04 4.14 -7.81
N LEU A 14 -5.10 4.86 -7.19
CA LEU A 14 -5.02 6.32 -7.29
C LEU A 14 -4.84 6.81 -8.74
N PRO A 15 -3.92 6.27 -9.56
CA PRO A 15 -3.76 6.68 -10.95
C PRO A 15 -4.93 6.29 -11.86
N LEU A 16 -5.70 5.26 -11.48
CA LEU A 16 -6.86 4.76 -12.24
C LEU A 16 -8.17 5.45 -11.84
N ARG A 17 -8.21 6.10 -10.67
CA ARG A 17 -9.41 6.73 -10.13
C ARG A 17 -9.91 7.84 -11.07
N GLY A 18 -11.20 7.80 -11.38
CA GLY A 18 -11.84 8.81 -12.23
C GLY A 18 -11.54 8.69 -13.72
N LYS A 19 -10.77 7.67 -14.14
CA LYS A 19 -10.54 7.38 -15.55
C LYS A 19 -11.56 6.35 -16.04
N HIS A 20 -12.23 6.67 -17.13
CA HIS A 20 -13.05 5.71 -17.86
C HIS A 20 -12.18 4.98 -18.89
N PHE A 21 -12.37 3.67 -19.01
CA PHE A 21 -11.68 2.84 -20.00
C PHE A 21 -12.74 2.13 -20.83
N GLU A 22 -12.70 2.32 -22.14
CA GLU A 22 -13.68 1.74 -23.08
C GLU A 22 -13.57 0.21 -23.21
N THR A 23 -12.40 -0.36 -22.88
CA THR A 23 -12.13 -1.79 -23.04
C THR A 23 -11.43 -2.38 -21.83
N ILE A 24 -11.57 -3.70 -21.67
CA ILE A 24 -10.88 -4.47 -20.63
C ILE A 24 -9.36 -4.45 -20.88
N GLU A 25 -8.94 -4.43 -22.14
CA GLU A 25 -7.54 -4.39 -22.56
C GLU A 25 -6.90 -3.07 -22.10
N ALA A 26 -7.59 -1.95 -22.26
CA ALA A 26 -7.08 -0.64 -21.87
C ALA A 26 -6.84 -0.52 -20.35
N ILE A 27 -7.76 -1.05 -19.52
CA ILE A 27 -7.57 -1.06 -18.07
C ILE A 27 -6.46 -2.03 -17.64
N LYS A 28 -6.32 -3.19 -18.30
CA LYS A 28 -5.23 -4.15 -18.03
C LYS A 28 -3.87 -3.54 -18.34
N GLU A 29 -3.72 -2.90 -19.50
CA GLU A 29 -2.47 -2.27 -19.92
C GLU A 29 -2.08 -1.12 -18.97
N ASN A 30 -3.02 -0.24 -18.64
CA ASN A 30 -2.76 0.86 -17.70
C ASN A 30 -2.41 0.32 -16.31
N SER A 31 -3.14 -0.68 -15.81
CA SER A 31 -2.83 -1.32 -14.52
C SER A 31 -1.43 -1.91 -14.51
N GLN A 32 -1.03 -2.62 -15.58
CA GLN A 32 0.30 -3.20 -15.70
C GLN A 32 1.39 -2.13 -15.78
N LYS A 33 1.13 -1.01 -16.47
CA LYS A 33 2.04 0.13 -16.55
C LYS A 33 2.28 0.75 -15.17
N GLU A 34 1.21 1.03 -14.42
CA GLU A 34 1.32 1.57 -13.05
C GLU A 34 2.08 0.61 -12.11
N LEU A 35 1.80 -0.69 -12.19
CA LEU A 35 2.52 -1.70 -11.38
C LEU A 35 4.02 -1.77 -11.72
N LYS A 36 4.38 -1.71 -13.01
CA LYS A 36 5.78 -1.71 -13.48
C LYS A 36 6.53 -0.42 -13.10
N ALA A 37 5.82 0.70 -12.94
CA ALA A 37 6.40 1.96 -12.53
C ALA A 37 6.80 1.99 -11.05
N ILE A 38 6.31 1.06 -10.22
CA ILE A 38 6.69 0.98 -8.81
C ILE A 38 8.14 0.44 -8.72
N PRO A 39 9.09 1.22 -8.17
CA PRO A 39 10.47 0.78 -8.09
C PRO A 39 10.64 -0.35 -7.07
N LYS A 40 11.58 -1.26 -7.31
CA LYS A 40 11.92 -2.36 -6.37
C LYS A 40 12.22 -1.85 -4.95
N SER A 41 12.83 -0.67 -4.84
CA SER A 41 13.11 -0.02 -3.54
C SER A 41 11.84 0.33 -2.76
N ALA A 42 10.74 0.67 -3.43
CA ALA A 42 9.46 0.94 -2.76
C ALA A 42 8.85 -0.35 -2.19
N TYR A 43 8.95 -1.47 -2.90
CA TYR A 43 8.57 -2.78 -2.36
C TYR A 43 9.42 -3.15 -1.14
N LYS A 44 10.75 -2.99 -1.23
CA LYS A 44 11.64 -3.23 -0.08
C LYS A 44 11.24 -2.38 1.12
N LYS A 45 10.98 -1.07 0.91
CA LYS A 45 10.50 -0.17 1.96
C LYS A 45 9.17 -0.64 2.55
N CYS A 46 8.21 -1.09 1.74
CA CYS A 46 6.94 -1.63 2.22
C CYS A 46 7.13 -2.79 3.20
N PHE A 47 8.08 -3.70 2.95
CA PHE A 47 8.37 -4.80 3.87
C PHE A 47 9.00 -4.33 5.18
N GLU A 48 9.83 -3.28 5.16
CA GLU A 48 10.35 -2.67 6.38
C GLU A 48 9.26 -1.95 7.18
N ASP A 49 8.42 -1.15 6.49
CA ASP A 49 7.27 -0.47 7.10
C ASP A 49 6.27 -1.49 7.69
N TRP A 50 6.17 -2.70 7.10
CA TRP A 50 5.33 -3.77 7.63
C TRP A 50 5.79 -4.26 9.01
N LYS A 51 7.11 -4.32 9.25
CA LYS A 51 7.66 -4.65 10.58
C LYS A 51 7.31 -3.57 11.59
N THR A 52 7.45 -2.29 11.24
CA THR A 52 7.03 -1.18 12.12
C THR A 52 5.55 -1.29 12.47
N ARG A 53 4.71 -1.59 11.48
CA ARG A 53 3.27 -1.77 11.70
C ARG A 53 2.97 -2.95 12.64
N TRP A 54 3.72 -4.06 12.63
CA TRP A 54 3.53 -5.13 13.61
C TRP A 54 3.71 -4.66 15.05
N HIS A 55 4.73 -3.84 15.31
CA HIS A 55 4.94 -3.25 16.64
C HIS A 55 3.79 -2.32 17.04
N MET A 56 3.27 -1.53 16.11
CA MET A 56 2.09 -0.70 16.35
C MET A 56 0.85 -1.54 16.67
N CYS A 57 0.68 -2.69 16.02
CA CYS A 57 -0.43 -3.61 16.32
C CYS A 57 -0.34 -4.15 17.75
N ILE A 58 0.86 -4.41 18.25
CA ILE A 58 1.07 -4.85 19.64
C ILE A 58 0.81 -3.69 20.61
N ALA A 59 1.34 -2.49 20.31
CA ALA A 59 1.14 -1.30 21.15
C ALA A 59 -0.33 -0.86 21.23
N CYS A 60 -1.13 -1.14 20.20
CA CYS A 60 -2.57 -0.92 20.18
C CYS A 60 -3.39 -2.08 20.77
N ASP A 61 -2.78 -3.11 21.36
CA ASP A 61 -3.48 -4.31 21.84
C ASP A 61 -4.39 -4.96 20.79
N GLY A 62 -3.95 -4.93 19.53
CA GLY A 62 -4.70 -5.45 18.37
C GLY A 62 -5.73 -4.49 17.76
N ASP A 63 -5.97 -3.31 18.36
CA ASP A 63 -6.88 -2.32 17.80
C ASP A 63 -6.40 -1.78 16.45
N TYR A 64 -7.36 -1.33 15.64
CA TYR A 64 -7.09 -0.71 14.37
C TYR A 64 -6.36 0.64 14.54
N PHE A 65 -5.34 0.87 13.71
CA PHE A 65 -4.59 2.12 13.69
C PHE A 65 -4.31 2.58 12.25
N GLU A 66 -4.43 3.89 12.01
CA GLU A 66 -4.03 4.55 10.77
C GLU A 66 -3.04 5.67 11.08
N GLY A 67 -1.81 5.57 10.58
CA GLY A 67 -0.88 6.70 10.48
C GLY A 67 -0.47 7.43 11.76
N ASN A 68 -0.98 7.04 12.94
CA ASN A 68 -0.70 7.70 14.20
C ASN A 68 0.75 7.43 14.63
N LYS A 69 1.46 8.48 15.04
CA LYS A 69 2.78 8.36 15.68
C LYS A 69 2.56 7.84 17.10
N ILE A 70 2.50 6.53 17.25
CA ILE A 70 2.61 5.88 18.56
C ILE A 70 4.08 5.93 18.91
N ASN A 71 4.42 6.54 20.04
CA ASN A 71 5.79 6.56 20.53
C ASN A 71 6.12 5.12 20.94
N ILE A 72 7.05 4.48 20.21
CA ILE A 72 7.46 3.08 20.47
C ILE A 72 8.53 3.03 21.57
N ASP A 73 8.81 4.17 22.20
CA ASP A 73 9.68 4.29 23.36
C ASP A 73 8.86 4.13 24.65
N GLU A 74 8.36 2.92 24.89
CA GLU A 74 8.05 2.36 26.23
C GLU A 74 8.24 0.84 26.21
#